data_AF-A0A949RLV2-F1
#
_entry.id   AF-A0A949RLV2-F1
#
_cell.length_a   1.000
_cell.length_b   1.000
_cell.length_c   1.000
_cell.angle_alpha   90.00
_cell.angle_beta   90.00
_cell.angle_gamma   90.00
#
_symmetry.space_group_name_H-M   'P 1'
#
loop_
_entity.id
_entity.type
_entity.pdbx_description
1 polymer ?
#
loop_
_entity_poly.entity_id
_entity_poly.type
_entity_poly.pdbx_seq_one_letter_code
_entity_poly.pdbx_strand_id
1 'polypeptide(L)'
;MLDAIARNNKNSNMPNEMLAVIFFEETGFCNVQQAGKNGPAVGFGQIEVGNRDKFRFYKWLNDPDLILTDDFMAKLKQEKLDPPALKMKQSIQEKVKTKMLGSKEYSVMMSCKYFEFLSTVDGMKLEGLIGAQISSHTEYRTRFAEGYQLLRKALNLTGITAGQLRDELINALNHAKRRGAGESSSNKNNPIPKDHFKSFWNWMLPDDWLAGRPGVVAPGNTISANHPNGLPAVQ
;
A
#
# COMPACT_ATOMS: atom_id res chain seq x y z
N MET A 1 -1.96 -4.75 7.49
CA MET A 1 -1.53 -4.34 6.12
C MET A 1 -0.09 -4.76 5.82
N LEU A 2 0.92 -4.31 6.58
CA LEU A 2 2.34 -4.59 6.28
C LEU A 2 2.64 -6.08 6.10
N ASP A 3 2.06 -6.91 6.98
CA ASP A 3 2.20 -8.36 6.91
C ASP A 3 1.54 -8.96 5.65
N ALA A 4 0.37 -8.43 5.25
CA ALA A 4 -0.29 -8.79 4.00
C ALA A 4 0.54 -8.37 2.77
N ILE A 5 1.18 -7.20 2.80
CA ILE A 5 2.11 -6.78 1.75
C ILE A 5 3.29 -7.75 1.68
N ALA A 6 3.93 -8.06 2.79
CA ALA A 6 5.09 -8.97 2.83
C ALA A 6 4.76 -10.39 2.34
N ARG A 7 3.53 -10.88 2.56
CA ARG A 7 3.06 -12.15 2.01
C ARG A 7 2.87 -12.14 0.50
N ASN A 8 2.41 -11.03 -0.07
CA ASN A 8 2.01 -10.97 -1.48
C ASN A 8 3.08 -10.36 -2.41
N ASN A 9 3.94 -9.50 -1.87
CA ASN A 9 4.98 -8.80 -2.63
C ASN A 9 6.28 -9.62 -2.62
N LYS A 10 6.40 -10.57 -3.54
CA LYS A 10 7.56 -11.50 -3.59
C LYS A 10 8.59 -11.15 -4.65
N ASN A 11 8.15 -10.69 -5.83
CA ASN A 11 9.03 -10.52 -6.98
C ASN A 11 8.99 -9.09 -7.57
N SER A 12 8.36 -8.14 -6.87
CA SER A 12 8.33 -6.74 -7.32
C SER A 12 9.65 -6.04 -7.02
N ASN A 13 10.03 -5.09 -7.86
CA ASN A 13 11.11 -4.13 -7.57
C ASN A 13 10.68 -3.05 -6.54
N MET A 14 9.41 -3.05 -6.11
CA MET A 14 8.88 -2.14 -5.10
C MET A 14 9.10 -2.69 -3.67
N PRO A 15 9.81 -1.99 -2.78
CA PRO A 15 9.91 -2.38 -1.37
C PRO A 15 8.55 -2.40 -0.65
N ASN A 16 8.41 -3.26 0.35
CA ASN A 16 7.17 -3.40 1.13
C ASN A 16 6.77 -2.08 1.80
N GLU A 17 7.76 -1.34 2.31
CA GLU A 17 7.55 -0.06 2.98
C GLU A 17 7.05 1.01 2.00
N MET A 18 7.54 1.00 0.76
CA MET A 18 7.06 1.91 -0.28
C MET A 18 5.60 1.60 -0.64
N LEU A 19 5.26 0.32 -0.82
CA LEU A 19 3.87 -0.11 -1.04
C LEU A 19 2.96 0.29 0.12
N ALA A 20 3.43 0.18 1.36
CA ALA A 20 2.65 0.57 2.53
C ALA A 20 2.34 2.06 2.55
N VAL A 21 3.31 2.91 2.19
CA VAL A 21 3.12 4.36 2.09
C VAL A 21 2.17 4.72 0.95
N ILE A 22 2.32 4.10 -0.22
CA ILE A 22 1.42 4.29 -1.36
C ILE A 22 -0.01 3.89 -0.97
N PHE A 23 -0.19 2.68 -0.45
CA PHE A 23 -1.52 2.19 -0.08
C PHE A 23 -2.15 3.08 0.97
N PHE A 24 -1.37 3.55 1.95
CA PHE A 24 -1.81 4.47 2.99
C PHE A 24 -2.25 5.83 2.42
N GLU A 25 -1.49 6.46 1.53
CA GLU A 25 -1.91 7.72 0.92
C GLU A 25 -3.28 7.57 0.24
N GLU A 26 -3.49 6.43 -0.39
CA GLU A 26 -4.71 6.11 -1.13
C GLU A 26 -5.87 5.64 -0.22
N THR A 27 -5.64 5.36 1.08
CA THR A 27 -6.71 4.90 2.01
C THR A 27 -7.77 5.94 2.34
N GLY A 28 -7.55 7.21 2.04
CA GLY A 28 -8.60 8.22 2.15
C GLY A 28 -9.83 7.87 1.29
N PHE A 29 -9.64 6.98 0.31
CA PHE A 29 -10.63 6.56 -0.68
C PHE A 29 -10.75 5.04 -0.80
N CYS A 30 -10.13 4.23 0.05
CA CYS A 30 -10.08 2.76 -0.14
C CYS A 30 -11.45 2.08 -0.16
N ASN A 31 -12.47 2.69 0.46
CA ASN A 31 -13.85 2.21 0.48
C ASN A 31 -14.81 3.03 -0.40
N VAL A 32 -14.29 4.02 -1.15
CA VAL A 32 -15.09 4.90 -2.00
C VAL A 32 -14.68 4.67 -3.44
N GLN A 33 -15.64 4.27 -4.27
CA GLN A 33 -15.46 4.24 -5.70
C GLN A 33 -15.18 5.67 -6.20
N GLN A 34 -13.97 5.92 -6.71
CA GLN A 34 -13.68 7.18 -7.39
C GLN A 34 -14.09 7.07 -8.86
N ALA A 35 -14.79 8.08 -9.37
CA ALA A 35 -15.18 8.14 -10.77
C ALA A 35 -13.95 8.45 -11.64
N GLY A 36 -13.39 7.43 -12.31
CA GLY A 36 -12.32 7.56 -13.29
C GLY A 36 -12.83 7.44 -14.73
N LYS A 37 -12.13 8.08 -15.69
CA LYS A 37 -12.47 7.99 -17.13
C LYS A 37 -12.40 6.55 -17.68
N ASN A 38 -11.59 5.70 -17.05
CA ASN A 38 -11.31 4.35 -17.53
C ASN A 38 -11.90 3.25 -16.63
N GLY A 39 -12.74 3.60 -15.66
CA GLY A 39 -13.30 2.69 -14.66
C GLY A 39 -12.99 3.16 -13.24
N PRO A 40 -13.61 2.54 -12.23
CA PRO A 40 -13.43 2.97 -10.86
C PRO A 40 -12.06 2.60 -10.30
N ALA A 41 -11.43 3.52 -9.59
CA ALA A 41 -10.33 3.20 -8.69
C ALA A 41 -10.92 2.60 -7.40
N VAL A 42 -10.42 1.45 -6.95
CA VAL A 42 -10.96 0.73 -5.79
C VAL A 42 -9.90 0.13 -4.88
N GLY A 43 -10.26 -0.01 -3.61
CA GLY A 43 -9.45 -0.69 -2.61
C GLY A 43 -8.19 0.08 -2.18
N PHE A 44 -7.30 -0.63 -1.49
CA PHE A 44 -5.98 -0.13 -1.10
C PHE A 44 -5.10 0.07 -2.34
N GLY A 45 -4.50 1.25 -2.47
CA GLY A 45 -3.70 1.63 -3.64
C GLY A 45 -4.51 2.10 -4.85
N GLN A 46 -5.85 2.14 -4.75
CA GLN A 46 -6.76 2.75 -5.73
C GLN A 46 -6.49 2.28 -7.18
N ILE A 47 -6.51 0.96 -7.40
CA ILE A 47 -6.29 0.42 -8.75
C ILE A 47 -7.50 0.77 -9.64
N GLU A 48 -7.25 1.44 -10.75
CA GLU A 48 -8.24 1.67 -11.82
C GLU A 48 -8.52 0.35 -12.57
N VAL A 49 -9.55 -0.40 -12.15
CA VAL A 49 -9.80 -1.79 -12.60
C VAL A 49 -10.16 -1.92 -14.08
N GLY A 50 -10.45 -0.81 -14.74
CA GLY A 50 -10.87 -0.80 -16.13
C GLY A 50 -9.83 -0.34 -17.15
N ASN A 51 -8.63 0.03 -16.68
CA ASN A 51 -7.54 0.39 -17.57
C ASN A 51 -7.13 -0.79 -18.46
N ARG A 52 -6.71 -0.49 -19.69
CA ARG A 52 -6.41 -1.51 -20.71
C ARG A 52 -5.25 -2.42 -20.32
N ASP A 53 -4.23 -1.90 -19.64
CA ASP A 53 -3.12 -2.69 -19.11
C ASP A 53 -3.59 -3.70 -18.04
N LYS A 54 -4.65 -3.39 -17.29
CA LYS A 54 -5.17 -4.28 -16.24
C LYS A 54 -5.71 -5.58 -16.80
N PHE A 55 -6.24 -5.60 -18.02
CA PHE A 55 -6.68 -6.85 -18.64
C PHE A 55 -5.51 -7.77 -19.00
N ARG A 56 -4.34 -7.22 -19.36
CA ARG A 56 -3.11 -8.02 -19.52
C ARG A 56 -2.66 -8.58 -18.17
N PHE A 57 -2.71 -7.75 -17.13
CA PHE A 57 -2.41 -8.16 -15.77
C PHE A 57 -3.36 -9.26 -15.28
N TYR A 58 -4.68 -9.12 -15.44
CA TYR A 58 -5.66 -10.13 -15.03
C TYR A 58 -5.43 -11.47 -15.75
N LYS A 59 -5.06 -11.42 -17.03
CA LYS A 59 -4.69 -12.62 -17.78
C LYS A 59 -3.41 -13.25 -17.25
N TRP A 60 -2.40 -12.46 -16.90
CA TRP A 60 -1.16 -12.95 -16.28
C TRP A 60 -1.40 -13.53 -14.88
N LEU A 61 -2.26 -12.88 -14.08
CA LEU A 61 -2.65 -13.34 -12.76
C LEU A 61 -3.34 -14.71 -12.82
N ASN A 62 -3.98 -15.01 -13.96
CA ASN A 62 -4.67 -16.27 -14.24
C ASN A 62 -5.72 -16.61 -13.16
N ASP A 63 -6.48 -15.60 -12.72
CA ASP A 63 -7.58 -15.79 -11.78
C ASP A 63 -8.71 -16.57 -12.46
N PRO A 64 -9.10 -17.75 -11.93
CA PRO A 64 -10.14 -18.59 -12.54
C PRO A 64 -11.52 -17.90 -12.64
N ASP A 65 -11.79 -16.89 -11.80
CA ASP A 65 -13.04 -16.14 -11.85
C ASP A 65 -13.08 -15.10 -13.00
N LEU A 66 -11.90 -14.79 -13.56
CA LEU A 66 -11.66 -13.79 -14.60
C LEU A 66 -11.29 -14.48 -15.92
N ILE A 67 -12.28 -15.11 -16.56
CA ILE A 67 -12.08 -15.77 -17.85
C ILE A 67 -11.76 -14.73 -18.93
N LEU A 68 -10.51 -14.71 -19.40
CA LEU A 68 -9.99 -13.79 -20.42
C LEU A 68 -9.49 -14.58 -21.62
N THR A 69 -10.33 -14.67 -22.66
CA THR A 69 -10.00 -15.41 -23.89
C THR A 69 -9.03 -14.63 -24.78
N ASP A 70 -8.28 -15.33 -25.63
CA ASP A 70 -7.40 -14.70 -26.64
C ASP A 70 -8.17 -13.79 -27.59
N ASP A 71 -9.37 -14.21 -28.01
CA ASP A 71 -10.28 -13.39 -28.83
C ASP A 71 -10.64 -12.07 -28.13
N PHE A 72 -11.04 -12.12 -26.86
CA PHE A 72 -11.35 -10.92 -26.10
C PHE A 72 -10.13 -9.99 -25.97
N MET A 73 -8.95 -10.56 -25.72
CA MET A 73 -7.71 -9.79 -25.64
C MET A 73 -7.32 -9.15 -26.98
N ALA A 74 -7.61 -9.80 -28.11
CA ALA A 74 -7.42 -9.23 -29.43
C ALA A 74 -8.38 -8.04 -29.67
N LYS A 75 -9.66 -8.19 -29.28
CA LYS A 75 -10.67 -7.13 -29.38
C LYS A 75 -10.37 -5.92 -28.51
N LEU A 76 -9.82 -6.10 -27.31
CA LEU A 76 -9.35 -5.01 -26.45
C LEU A 76 -8.30 -4.10 -27.10
N LYS A 77 -7.67 -4.54 -28.20
CA LYS A 77 -6.72 -3.71 -28.94
C LYS A 77 -7.37 -2.66 -29.84
N GLN A 78 -8.62 -2.87 -30.22
CA GLN A 78 -9.38 -2.03 -31.14
C GLN A 78 -9.78 -0.70 -30.47
N GLU A 79 -9.95 0.36 -31.26
CA GLU A 79 -10.40 1.67 -30.78
C GLU A 79 -11.85 1.65 -30.27
N LYS A 80 -12.68 0.82 -30.89
CA LYS A 80 -14.09 0.62 -30.52
C LYS A 80 -14.35 -0.86 -30.29
N LEU A 81 -14.89 -1.19 -29.13
CA LEU A 81 -15.33 -2.54 -28.81
C LEU A 81 -16.71 -2.80 -29.38
N ASP A 82 -16.91 -3.98 -29.95
CA ASP A 82 -18.25 -4.47 -30.25
C ASP A 82 -19.09 -4.61 -28.95
N PRO A 83 -20.43 -4.56 -29.02
CA PRO A 83 -21.26 -4.64 -27.82
C PRO A 83 -21.00 -5.89 -26.95
N PRO A 84 -20.76 -7.10 -27.52
CA PRO A 84 -20.37 -8.28 -26.72
C PRO A 84 -19.07 -8.07 -25.92
N ALA A 85 -18.01 -7.58 -26.54
CA ALA A 85 -16.73 -7.33 -25.88
C ALA A 85 -16.85 -6.22 -24.82
N LEU A 86 -17.65 -5.19 -25.08
CA LEU A 86 -17.93 -4.15 -24.08
C LEU A 86 -18.63 -4.71 -22.84
N LYS A 87 -19.64 -5.58 -23.02
CA LYS A 87 -20.32 -6.26 -21.89
C LYS A 87 -19.37 -7.15 -21.11
N MET A 88 -18.51 -7.90 -21.79
CA MET A 88 -17.50 -8.73 -21.15
C MET A 88 -16.50 -7.88 -20.34
N LYS A 89 -16.01 -6.79 -20.92
CA LYS A 89 -15.14 -5.81 -20.24
C LYS A 89 -15.78 -5.30 -18.94
N GLN A 90 -17.04 -4.87 -19.00
CA GLN A 90 -17.80 -4.37 -17.84
C GLN A 90 -18.02 -5.46 -16.78
N SER A 91 -18.34 -6.69 -17.20
CA SER A 91 -18.52 -7.82 -16.28
C SER A 91 -17.24 -8.14 -15.50
N ILE A 92 -16.09 -8.16 -16.17
CA ILE A 92 -14.79 -8.40 -15.54
C ILE A 92 -14.46 -7.27 -14.55
N GLN A 93 -14.65 -6.02 -14.95
CA GLN A 93 -14.46 -4.87 -14.07
C GLN A 93 -15.31 -4.99 -12.80
N GLU A 94 -16.60 -5.34 -12.93
CA GLU A 94 -17.51 -5.46 -11.80
C GLU A 94 -17.12 -6.60 -10.85
N LYS A 95 -16.69 -7.75 -11.40
CA LYS A 95 -16.20 -8.89 -10.60
C LYS A 95 -14.96 -8.50 -9.78
N VAL A 96 -13.95 -7.89 -10.43
CA VAL A 96 -12.73 -7.46 -9.74
C VAL A 96 -13.06 -6.42 -8.68
N LYS A 97 -13.90 -5.43 -9.04
CA LYS A 97 -14.37 -4.38 -8.13
C LYS A 97 -15.02 -4.98 -6.88
N THR A 98 -15.95 -5.92 -7.06
CA THR A 98 -16.67 -6.58 -5.97
C THR A 98 -15.71 -7.34 -5.05
N LYS A 99 -14.78 -8.11 -5.61
CA LYS A 99 -13.77 -8.85 -4.82
C LYS A 99 -12.86 -7.89 -4.02
N MET A 100 -12.41 -6.80 -4.63
CA MET A 100 -11.53 -5.81 -3.98
C MET A 100 -12.25 -5.03 -2.87
N LEU A 101 -13.51 -4.65 -3.07
CA LEU A 101 -14.29 -3.95 -2.04
C LEU A 101 -14.74 -4.90 -0.91
N GLY A 102 -14.97 -6.17 -1.22
CA GLY A 102 -15.38 -7.18 -0.25
C GLY A 102 -14.25 -7.73 0.63
N SER A 103 -12.99 -7.61 0.22
CA SER A 103 -11.85 -8.16 0.96
C SER A 103 -10.62 -7.26 0.91
N LYS A 104 -10.21 -6.76 2.08
CA LYS A 104 -9.01 -5.92 2.23
C LYS A 104 -7.74 -6.70 1.85
N GLU A 105 -7.64 -7.95 2.29
CA GLU A 105 -6.57 -8.88 1.93
C GLU A 105 -6.49 -9.10 0.41
N TYR A 106 -7.62 -9.32 -0.25
CA TYR A 106 -7.67 -9.47 -1.70
C TYR A 106 -7.23 -8.17 -2.39
N SER A 107 -7.70 -7.01 -1.90
CA SER A 107 -7.28 -5.72 -2.43
C SER A 107 -5.77 -5.51 -2.30
N VAL A 108 -5.15 -5.81 -1.15
CA VAL A 108 -3.69 -5.72 -0.97
C VAL A 108 -2.98 -6.69 -1.91
N MET A 109 -3.45 -7.94 -2.01
CA MET A 109 -2.88 -8.94 -2.91
C MET A 109 -2.89 -8.46 -4.36
N MET A 110 -4.03 -7.98 -4.86
CA MET A 110 -4.19 -7.48 -6.22
C MET A 110 -3.22 -6.34 -6.51
N SER A 111 -3.08 -5.39 -5.59
CA SER A 111 -2.16 -4.26 -5.74
C SER A 111 -0.71 -4.72 -5.77
N CYS A 112 -0.29 -5.59 -4.84
CA CYS A 112 1.06 -6.16 -4.84
C CYS A 112 1.36 -6.92 -6.14
N LYS A 113 0.42 -7.76 -6.59
CA LYS A 113 0.57 -8.55 -7.83
C LYS A 113 0.59 -7.69 -9.08
N TYR A 114 -0.09 -6.56 -9.08
CA TYR A 114 0.01 -5.61 -10.18
C TYR A 114 1.41 -4.98 -10.28
N PHE A 115 2.03 -4.58 -9.16
CA PHE A 115 3.41 -4.10 -9.18
C PHE A 115 4.42 -5.20 -9.55
N GLU A 116 4.15 -6.45 -9.14
CA GLU A 116 4.94 -7.61 -9.56
C GLU A 116 4.84 -7.82 -11.08
N PHE A 117 3.64 -7.74 -11.65
CA PHE A 117 3.43 -7.80 -13.10
C PHE A 117 4.22 -6.71 -13.83
N LEU A 118 4.12 -5.45 -13.38
CA LEU A 118 4.86 -4.35 -13.99
C LEU A 118 6.39 -4.56 -13.91
N SER A 119 6.88 -5.11 -12.79
CA SER A 119 8.31 -5.38 -12.61
C SER A 119 8.81 -6.52 -13.51
N THR A 120 8.05 -7.62 -13.58
CA THR A 120 8.50 -8.89 -14.18
C THR A 120 8.14 -9.03 -15.65
N VAL A 121 6.99 -8.48 -16.07
CA VAL A 121 6.50 -8.56 -17.45
C VAL A 121 6.86 -7.32 -18.24
N ASP A 122 6.65 -6.14 -17.67
CA ASP A 122 6.94 -4.87 -18.35
C ASP A 122 8.36 -4.33 -18.04
N GLY A 123 9.13 -5.01 -17.19
CA GLY A 123 10.52 -4.68 -16.87
C GLY A 123 10.69 -3.36 -16.09
N MET A 124 9.63 -2.87 -15.45
CA MET A 124 9.67 -1.58 -14.75
C MET A 124 10.57 -1.63 -13.52
N LYS A 125 11.46 -0.65 -13.43
CA LYS A 125 12.27 -0.38 -12.23
C LYS A 125 11.51 0.50 -11.25
N LEU A 126 12.03 0.63 -10.02
CA LEU A 126 11.41 1.38 -8.93
C LEU A 126 10.84 2.75 -9.34
N GLU A 127 11.64 3.59 -10.02
CA GLU A 127 11.18 4.91 -10.49
C GLU A 127 9.99 4.84 -11.46
N GLY A 128 9.99 3.83 -12.35
CA GLY A 128 8.88 3.58 -13.26
C GLY A 128 7.63 3.11 -12.53
N LEU A 129 7.78 2.27 -11.51
CA LEU A 129 6.67 1.79 -10.69
C LEU A 129 6.04 2.92 -9.85
N ILE A 130 6.86 3.80 -9.27
CA ILE A 130 6.39 4.99 -8.55
C ILE A 130 5.66 5.91 -9.55
N GLY A 131 6.24 6.14 -10.73
CA GLY A 131 5.62 6.92 -11.81
C GLY A 131 4.26 6.37 -12.25
N ALA A 132 4.11 5.05 -12.32
CA ALA A 132 2.85 4.39 -12.68
C ALA A 132 1.74 4.64 -11.65
N GLN A 133 2.07 4.87 -10.38
CA GLN A 133 1.10 5.21 -9.34
C GLN A 133 0.70 6.68 -9.34
N ILE A 134 1.67 7.59 -9.44
CA ILE A 134 1.45 9.03 -9.23
C ILE A 134 1.11 9.80 -10.51
N SER A 135 1.25 9.16 -11.68
CA SER A 135 1.08 9.81 -12.98
C SER A 135 1.92 11.10 -13.08
N SER A 136 1.30 12.24 -13.37
CA SER A 136 1.95 13.56 -13.50
C SER A 136 2.23 14.28 -12.18
N HIS A 137 1.83 13.73 -11.03
CA HIS A 137 1.95 14.40 -9.73
C HIS A 137 3.33 14.15 -9.09
N THR A 138 4.35 14.82 -9.63
CA THR A 138 5.76 14.62 -9.25
C THR A 138 6.05 14.95 -7.78
N GLU A 139 5.26 15.82 -7.15
CA GLU A 139 5.36 16.15 -5.72
C GLU A 139 5.16 14.95 -4.79
N TYR A 140 4.40 13.93 -5.21
CA TYR A 140 4.20 12.72 -4.41
C TYR A 140 5.42 11.80 -4.42
N ARG A 141 6.34 11.91 -5.39
CA ARG A 141 7.59 11.11 -5.39
C ARG A 141 8.38 11.36 -4.12
N THR A 142 8.63 12.64 -3.84
CA THR A 142 9.40 13.06 -2.67
C THR A 142 8.71 12.63 -1.38
N ARG A 143 7.39 12.81 -1.29
CA ARG A 143 6.61 12.43 -0.09
C ARG A 143 6.62 10.93 0.15
N PHE A 144 6.49 10.13 -0.90
CA PHE A 144 6.57 8.67 -0.82
C PHE A 144 7.97 8.22 -0.43
N ALA A 145 9.02 8.84 -0.98
CA ALA A 145 10.40 8.56 -0.59
C ALA A 145 10.66 8.90 0.89
N GLU A 146 10.20 10.06 1.37
CA GLU A 146 10.35 10.46 2.78
C GLU A 146 9.56 9.56 3.72
N GLY A 147 8.29 9.29 3.41
CA GLY A 147 7.46 8.36 4.19
C GLY A 147 8.06 6.96 4.24
N TYR A 148 8.64 6.50 3.13
CA TYR A 148 9.36 5.23 3.05
C TYR A 148 10.57 5.20 3.99
N GLN A 149 11.40 6.25 4.00
CA GLN A 149 12.56 6.32 4.89
C GLN A 149 12.15 6.37 6.37
N LEU A 150 11.11 7.14 6.70
CA LEU A 150 10.56 7.19 8.05
C LEU A 150 10.03 5.82 8.50
N LEU A 151 9.33 5.12 7.60
CA LEU A 151 8.80 3.79 7.90
C LEU A 151 9.92 2.79 8.13
N ARG A 152 10.98 2.81 7.32
CA ARG A 152 12.18 2.00 7.53
C ARG A 152 12.89 2.34 8.83
N LYS A 153 13.00 3.61 9.19
CA LYS A 153 13.59 4.05 10.46
C LYS A 153 12.79 3.48 11.64
N ALA A 154 11.47 3.65 11.63
CA ALA A 154 10.59 3.13 12.68
C ALA A 154 10.69 1.60 12.82
N LEU A 155 10.75 0.87 11.70
CA LEU A 155 10.93 -0.58 11.66
C LEU A 155 12.31 -1.06 12.12
N ASN A 156 13.28 -0.18 12.33
CA ASN A 156 14.61 -0.55 12.85
C ASN A 156 14.84 -0.08 14.30
N LEU A 157 13.83 0.52 14.93
CA LEU A 157 13.92 0.89 16.34
C LEU A 157 13.98 -0.35 17.23
N THR A 158 14.77 -0.24 18.31
CA THR A 158 14.96 -1.29 19.31
C THR A 158 14.82 -0.70 20.72
N GLY A 159 14.43 -1.52 21.70
CA GLY A 159 14.26 -1.10 23.09
C GLY A 159 13.00 -0.27 23.33
N ILE A 160 12.03 -0.33 22.42
CA ILE A 160 10.76 0.40 22.50
C ILE A 160 9.59 -0.55 22.74
N THR A 161 8.52 -0.06 23.35
CA THR A 161 7.28 -0.81 23.54
C THR A 161 6.49 -0.90 22.23
N ALA A 162 5.56 -1.86 22.15
CA ALA A 162 4.64 -1.99 21.00
C ALA A 162 3.82 -0.72 20.76
N GLY A 163 3.44 -0.01 21.84
CA GLY A 163 2.74 1.28 21.75
C GLY A 163 3.59 2.37 21.10
N GLN A 164 4.86 2.49 21.51
CA GLN A 164 5.81 3.43 20.89
C GLN A 164 6.06 3.09 19.42
N LEU A 165 6.25 1.81 19.09
CA LEU A 165 6.42 1.38 17.70
C LEU A 165 5.20 1.74 16.86
N ARG A 166 3.98 1.52 17.39
CA ARG A 166 2.74 1.90 16.72
C ARG A 166 2.71 3.39 16.41
N ASP A 167 3.11 4.25 17.34
CA ASP A 167 3.10 5.71 17.15
C ASP A 167 4.10 6.16 16.08
N GLU A 168 5.30 5.58 16.07
CA GLU A 168 6.32 5.86 15.05
C GLU A 168 5.85 5.43 13.65
N LEU A 169 5.24 4.25 13.53
CA LEU A 169 4.70 3.78 12.26
C LEU A 169 3.51 4.62 11.78
N ILE A 170 2.61 5.03 12.68
CA ILE A 170 1.50 5.94 12.36
C ILE A 170 2.01 7.29 11.88
N ASN A 171 3.05 7.83 12.52
CA ASN A 171 3.68 9.08 12.10
C ASN A 171 4.32 8.96 10.72
N ALA A 172 5.06 7.88 10.46
CA ALA A 172 5.66 7.61 9.17
C ALA A 172 4.62 7.48 8.04
N LEU A 173 3.55 6.71 8.27
CA LEU A 173 2.47 6.54 7.29
C LEU A 173 1.72 7.84 7.03
N ASN A 174 1.43 8.62 8.08
CA ASN A 174 0.78 9.92 7.93
C ASN A 174 1.68 10.99 7.30
N HIS A 175 3.00 10.79 7.22
CA HIS A 175 3.92 11.78 6.63
C HIS A 175 3.51 12.16 5.21
N ALA A 176 3.23 11.16 4.36
CA ALA A 176 2.82 11.41 2.97
C ALA A 176 1.45 12.14 2.85
N LYS A 177 0.61 12.08 3.89
CA LYS A 177 -0.68 12.79 3.97
C LYS A 177 -0.58 14.20 4.60
N ARG A 178 0.47 14.48 5.37
CA ARG A 178 0.66 15.76 6.06
C ARG A 178 1.20 16.79 5.07
N ARG A 179 0.62 18.00 5.03
CA ARG A 179 1.16 19.14 4.27
C ARG A 179 2.52 19.56 4.85
N GLY A 180 3.43 20.01 3.98
CA GLY A 180 4.50 20.93 4.38
C GLY A 180 3.90 22.28 4.79
N ALA A 181 4.46 22.95 5.80
CA ALA A 181 4.01 24.28 6.19
C ALA A 181 4.20 25.26 5.01
N GLY A 182 3.10 25.81 4.48
CA GLY A 182 3.13 26.84 3.43
C GLY A 182 2.41 26.51 2.11
N GLU A 183 1.94 25.28 1.90
CA GLU A 183 1.27 24.91 0.64
C GLU A 183 -0.26 25.09 0.73
N SER A 184 -0.80 26.02 -0.07
CA SER A 184 -2.16 26.58 0.07
C SER A 184 -3.20 26.08 -0.94
N SER A 185 -3.05 24.91 -1.59
CA SER A 185 -4.04 24.50 -2.62
C SER A 185 -4.37 23.02 -2.81
N SER A 186 -3.83 22.05 -2.05
CA SER A 186 -4.24 20.64 -2.21
C SER A 186 -5.22 20.16 -1.13
N ASN A 187 -6.42 19.70 -1.53
CA ASN A 187 -7.50 19.23 -0.65
C ASN A 187 -7.18 17.96 0.18
N LYS A 188 -5.92 17.53 0.28
CA LYS A 188 -5.51 16.22 0.84
C LYS A 188 -4.76 16.28 2.19
N ASN A 189 -4.79 17.39 2.92
CA ASN A 189 -4.25 17.44 4.30
C ASN A 189 -5.17 16.68 5.28
N ASN A 190 -5.09 15.36 5.28
CA ASN A 190 -6.03 14.53 6.02
C ASN A 190 -5.31 13.35 6.70
N PRO A 191 -4.41 13.62 7.67
CA PRO A 191 -3.84 12.55 8.47
C PRO A 191 -4.95 11.81 9.20
N ILE A 192 -4.87 10.48 9.28
CA ILE A 192 -5.88 9.64 9.94
C ILE A 192 -5.56 9.59 11.43
N PRO A 193 -6.37 10.21 12.32
CA PRO A 193 -6.09 10.24 13.75
C PRO A 193 -6.12 8.82 14.36
N LYS A 194 -5.14 8.50 15.20
CA LYS A 194 -5.04 7.19 15.86
C LYS A 194 -6.30 6.87 16.68
N ASP A 195 -6.73 7.82 17.49
CA ASP A 195 -7.74 7.58 18.53
C ASP A 195 -9.16 7.45 17.98
N HIS A 196 -9.42 8.02 16.79
CA HIS A 196 -10.74 8.01 16.15
C HIS A 196 -10.92 6.80 15.21
N PHE A 197 -9.84 6.15 14.78
CA PHE A 197 -9.86 5.10 13.75
C PHE A 197 -9.22 3.79 14.22
N LYS A 198 -9.53 3.35 15.45
CA LYS A 198 -8.90 2.19 16.11
C LYS A 198 -8.95 0.91 15.27
N SER A 199 -10.12 0.52 14.74
CA SER A 199 -10.28 -0.70 13.95
C SER A 199 -9.49 -0.66 12.63
N PHE A 200 -9.41 0.52 12.01
CA PHE A 200 -8.57 0.73 10.83
C PHE A 200 -7.09 0.54 11.18
N TRP A 201 -6.63 1.19 12.24
CA TRP A 201 -5.23 1.08 12.67
C TRP A 201 -4.86 -0.30 13.17
N ASN A 202 -5.77 -1.04 13.78
CA ASN A 202 -5.52 -2.43 14.16
C ASN A 202 -5.39 -3.34 12.94
N TRP A 203 -6.16 -3.12 11.88
CA TRP A 203 -5.95 -3.87 10.63
C TRP A 203 -4.64 -3.46 9.93
N MET A 204 -4.29 -2.17 9.95
CA MET A 204 -3.05 -1.68 9.33
C MET A 204 -1.81 -2.22 10.05
N LEU A 205 -1.82 -2.12 11.37
CA LEU A 205 -0.77 -2.45 12.32
C LEU A 205 -1.39 -3.30 13.45
N PRO A 206 -1.47 -4.63 13.32
CA PRO A 206 -2.04 -5.49 14.36
C PRO A 206 -1.21 -5.50 15.65
N ASP A 207 -1.85 -5.56 16.81
CA ASP A 207 -1.16 -5.55 18.12
C ASP A 207 -0.23 -6.76 18.31
N ASP A 208 -0.66 -7.94 17.89
CA ASP A 208 0.12 -9.18 17.94
C ASP A 208 1.37 -9.10 17.04
N TRP A 209 1.22 -8.53 15.84
CA TRP A 209 2.35 -8.27 14.94
C TRP A 209 3.35 -7.27 15.55
N LEU A 210 2.86 -6.19 16.17
CA LEU A 210 3.70 -5.21 16.85
C LEU A 210 4.43 -5.79 18.07
N ALA A 211 3.79 -6.67 18.82
CA ALA A 211 4.39 -7.29 20.00
C ALA A 211 5.44 -8.35 19.63
N GLY A 212 5.27 -9.06 18.52
CA GLY A 212 6.21 -10.09 18.05
C GLY A 212 7.42 -9.56 17.28
N ARG A 213 7.50 -8.24 17.08
CA ARG A 213 8.56 -7.57 16.31
C ARG A 213 9.92 -7.63 17.03
N PRO A 214 11.02 -8.00 16.35
CA PRO A 214 12.36 -7.89 16.93
C PRO A 214 12.65 -6.46 17.41
N GLY A 215 13.24 -6.37 18.61
CA GLY A 215 13.57 -5.10 19.25
C GLY A 215 12.44 -4.48 20.08
N VAL A 216 11.23 -5.07 20.06
CA VAL A 216 10.11 -4.60 20.89
C VAL A 216 10.17 -5.26 22.27
N VAL A 217 10.00 -4.45 23.32
CA VAL A 217 10.00 -4.90 24.72
C VAL A 217 8.60 -4.89 25.30
N ALA A 218 8.34 -5.81 26.24
CA ALA A 218 7.09 -5.83 27.00
C ALA A 218 6.93 -4.54 27.83
N PRO A 219 5.68 -4.05 28.04
CA PRO A 219 5.43 -2.92 28.92
C PRO A 219 6.02 -3.17 30.32
N GLY A 220 6.84 -2.23 30.83
CA GLY A 220 7.50 -2.35 32.13
C GLY A 220 8.94 -2.87 32.10
N ASN A 221 9.40 -3.41 30.97
CA ASN A 221 10.81 -3.75 30.74
C ASN A 221 11.51 -2.63 29.96
N THR A 222 11.55 -1.41 30.49
CA THR A 222 12.55 -0.44 30.00
C THR A 222 13.91 -0.97 30.42
N ILE A 223 14.77 -1.29 29.44
CA ILE A 223 16.18 -1.57 29.69
C ILE A 223 16.73 -0.30 30.33
N SER A 224 16.94 -0.34 31.65
CA SER A 224 17.72 0.67 32.35
C SER A 224 19.06 0.73 31.62
N ALA A 225 19.37 1.89 31.03
CA ALA A 225 20.69 2.11 30.45
C ALA A 225 21.70 1.84 31.56
N ASN A 226 22.49 0.77 31.39
CA ASN A 226 23.51 0.38 32.35
C ASN A 226 24.37 1.60 32.67
N HIS A 227 24.23 2.11 33.89
CA HIS A 227 25.32 2.82 34.55
C HIS A 227 26.51 1.83 34.58
N PRO A 228 27.70 2.21 34.07
CA PRO A 228 28.88 1.41 34.33
C PRO A 228 29.11 1.47 35.85
N ASN A 229 28.94 0.33 36.51
CA ASN A 229 29.17 0.20 37.94
C ASN A 229 30.55 0.75 38.28
N GLY A 230 30.54 1.80 39.11
CA GLY A 230 31.71 2.29 39.79
C GLY A 230 32.36 1.15 40.60
N LEU A 231 33.67 1.11 40.54
CA LEU A 231 34.52 0.28 41.38
C LEU A 231 34.14 0.48 42.86
N PRO A 232 34.10 -0.59 43.67
CA PRO A 232 33.94 -0.44 45.11
C PRO A 232 35.21 0.20 45.68
N ALA A 233 35.04 1.31 46.39
CA ALA A 233 36.06 1.86 47.26
C ALA A 233 36.26 0.89 48.43
N VAL A 234 37.48 0.37 48.59
CA VAL A 234 37.90 -0.35 49.79
C VAL A 234 38.58 0.66 50.71
N GLN A 235 38.01 0.81 51.91
CA GLN A 235 38.61 1.48 53.07
C GLN A 235 39.63 0.55 53.74
#